data_AF-A0AA44YM50-F1
#
_entry.id   AF-A0AA44YM50-F1
#
_cell.length_a   1.000
_cell.length_b   1.000
_cell.length_c   1.000
_cell.angle_alpha   90.00
_cell.angle_beta   90.00
_cell.angle_gamma   90.00
#
_symmetry.space_group_name_H-M   'P 1'
#
loop_
_entity.id
_entity.type
_entity.pdbx_description
1 polymer ?
#
loop_
_entity_poly.entity_id
_entity_poly.type
_entity_poly.pdbx_seq_one_letter_code
_entity_poly.pdbx_strand_id
1 'polypeptide(L)' 'MRRCTQQRPRAARDWLDTRLVPPSGQMQADVYSLQAEDFVWQPVSPAVGAVRNDNPSLILPIDTPTV' A
#
# COMPACT_ATOMS: atom_id res chain seq x y z
N MET A 1 9.60 9.89 1.75
CA MET A 1 8.79 8.92 0.98
C MET A 1 7.33 9.08 1.41
N ARG A 2 6.40 9.22 0.47
CA ARG A 2 4.95 9.20 0.79
C ARG A 2 4.43 7.80 0.51
N ARG A 3 3.51 7.30 1.36
CA ARG A 3 2.87 5.98 1.21
C ARG A 3 1.37 6.15 0.98
N CYS A 4 0.76 5.19 0.30
CA CYS A 4 -0.69 5.15 0.18
C CYS A 4 -1.33 4.73 1.51
N THR A 5 -2.52 5.28 1.81
CA THR A 5 -3.35 4.79 2.91
C THR A 5 -3.81 3.38 2.57
N GLN A 6 -3.53 2.42 3.46
CA GLN A 6 -3.92 1.02 3.30
C GLN A 6 -4.83 0.63 4.44
N GLN A 7 -5.88 -0.13 4.18
CA GLN A 7 -6.88 -0.48 5.19
C GLN A 7 -7.03 -1.99 5.28
N ARG A 8 -7.33 -2.51 6.47
CA ARG A 8 -7.75 -3.91 6.63
C ARG A 8 -9.05 -4.14 5.84
N PRO A 9 -9.34 -5.35 5.34
CA PRO A 9 -10.52 -5.61 4.51
C PRO A 9 -11.86 -5.16 5.13
N ARG A 10 -11.99 -5.23 6.46
CA ARG A 10 -13.17 -4.71 7.16
C ARG A 10 -13.26 -3.18 7.08
N ALA A 11 -12.18 -2.48 7.39
CA ALA A 11 -12.13 -1.02 7.30
C ALA A 11 -12.29 -0.50 5.86
N ALA A 12 -11.78 -1.25 4.88
CA ALA A 12 -11.98 -0.95 3.46
C ALA A 12 -13.46 -0.98 3.05
N ARG A 13 -14.26 -1.87 3.63
CA ARG A 13 -15.73 -1.89 3.41
C ARG A 13 -16.38 -0.68 4.06
N ASP A 14 -15.98 -0.36 5.29
CA ASP A 14 -16.51 0.79 6.05
C ASP A 14 -16.16 2.14 5.38
N TRP A 15 -15.03 2.21 4.67
CA TRP A 15 -14.63 3.38 3.87
C TRP A 15 -15.56 3.63 2.68
N LEU A 16 -16.16 2.59 2.10
CA LEU A 16 -17.09 2.71 0.98
C LEU A 16 -18.52 3.04 1.42
N ASP A 17 -18.83 2.90 2.72
CA ASP A 17 -20.16 3.23 3.24
C ASP A 17 -20.25 4.73 3.57
N THR A 18 -20.95 5.48 2.72
CA THR A 18 -21.15 6.92 2.88
C THR A 18 -21.99 7.29 4.11
N ARG A 19 -22.63 6.32 4.76
CA ARG A 19 -23.42 6.52 5.99
C ARG A 19 -22.57 6.45 7.25
N LEU A 20 -21.34 5.95 7.15
CA LEU A 20 -20.40 5.84 8.27
C LEU A 20 -19.74 7.20 8.52
N VAL A 21 -20.13 7.84 9.61
CA VAL A 21 -19.51 9.07 10.08
C VAL A 21 -18.34 8.70 11.00
N PRO A 22 -17.10 9.13 10.70
CA PRO A 22 -16.00 8.91 11.61
C PRO A 22 -16.24 9.59 12.96
N PRO A 23 -15.61 9.12 14.04
CA PRO A 23 -15.60 9.83 15.32
C PRO A 23 -15.25 11.32 15.13
N SER A 24 -15.90 12.18 15.89
CA SER A 24 -15.77 13.63 15.75
C SER A 24 -14.30 14.08 15.76
N GLY A 25 -13.88 14.77 14.69
CA GLY A 25 -12.53 15.36 14.59
C GLY A 25 -11.45 14.45 14.02
N GLN A 26 -11.77 13.23 13.57
CA GLN A 26 -10.79 12.32 12.96
C GLN A 26 -11.23 11.92 11.54
N MET A 27 -10.29 11.76 10.62
CA MET A 27 -10.58 11.11 9.34
C MET A 27 -10.51 9.60 9.51
N GLN A 28 -11.37 8.84 8.82
CA GLN A 28 -11.30 7.37 8.82
C GLN A 28 -9.90 6.85 8.41
N ALA A 29 -9.20 7.58 7.53
CA ALA A 29 -7.84 7.27 7.12
C ALA A 29 -6.85 7.30 8.31
N ASP A 30 -7.02 8.23 9.25
CA ASP A 30 -6.13 8.35 10.41
C ASP A 30 -6.33 7.19 11.40
N VAL A 31 -7.59 6.73 11.52
CA VAL A 31 -7.98 5.70 12.49
C VAL A 31 -7.70 4.28 11.97
N TYR A 32 -7.92 4.05 10.68
CA TYR A 32 -7.95 2.69 10.12
C TYR A 32 -6.83 2.39 9.14
N SER A 33 -5.87 3.30 8.94
CA SER A 33 -4.68 3.01 8.15
C SER A 33 -3.80 1.97 8.85
N LEU A 34 -3.37 0.98 8.08
CA LEU A 34 -2.24 0.12 8.44
C LEU A 34 -0.99 0.98 8.64
N GLN A 35 -0.18 0.57 9.59
CA GLN A 35 1.08 1.21 9.93
C GLN A 35 2.20 0.68 9.03
N ALA A 36 3.32 1.40 8.92
CA ALA A 36 4.39 1.01 8.01
C ALA A 36 5.01 -0.34 8.40
N GLU A 37 5.00 -0.63 9.69
CA GLU A 37 5.50 -1.84 10.32
C GLU A 37 4.63 -3.08 10.01
N ASP A 38 3.41 -2.88 9.49
CA ASP A 38 2.55 -3.97 9.00
C ASP A 38 3.00 -4.47 7.61
N PHE A 39 4.01 -3.86 6.99
CA PHE A 39 4.48 -4.19 5.63
C PHE A 39 5.91 -4.73 5.60
N VAL A 40 6.17 -5.60 4.63
CA VAL A 40 7.51 -6.06 4.26
C VAL A 40 7.81 -5.55 2.85
N TRP A 41 9.05 -5.12 2.62
CA TRP A 41 9.53 -4.66 1.31
C TRP A 41 10.86 -5.33 0.96
N GLN A 42 11.08 -5.48 -0.35
CA GLN A 42 12.28 -6.05 -0.92
C GLN A 42 12.68 -5.25 -2.18
N PRO A 43 13.97 -5.17 -2.52
CA PRO A 43 14.39 -4.62 -3.79
C PRO A 43 13.92 -5.51 -4.95
N VAL A 44 13.55 -4.89 -6.07
CA VAL A 44 13.13 -5.56 -7.30
C VAL A 44 13.93 -5.04 -8.49
N SER A 45 13.87 -5.73 -9.62
CA SER A 45 14.58 -5.34 -10.84
C SER A 45 14.17 -3.94 -11.33
N PRO A 46 15.11 -3.10 -11.79
CA PRO A 46 14.82 -1.81 -12.45
C PRO A 46 13.89 -1.92 -13.66
N ALA A 47 13.74 -3.14 -14.23
CA ALA A 47 12.80 -3.42 -15.29
C ALA A 47 11.36 -2.98 -14.97
N VAL A 48 10.97 -2.93 -13.69
CA VAL A 48 9.65 -2.43 -13.26
C VAL A 48 9.40 -0.95 -13.63
N GLY A 49 10.47 -0.17 -13.84
CA GLY A 49 10.35 1.23 -14.25
C GLY A 49 9.90 1.43 -15.71
N ALA A 50 9.99 0.40 -16.55
CA ALA A 50 9.55 0.47 -17.94
C ALA A 50 8.11 -0.06 -18.06
N VAL A 51 7.14 0.84 -18.27
CA VAL A 51 5.69 0.54 -18.30
C VAL A 51 5.24 -0.51 -19.32
N ARG A 52 6.07 -0.79 -20.33
CA ARG A 52 5.82 -1.85 -21.32
C ARG A 52 6.01 -3.26 -20.74
N ASN A 53 6.69 -3.38 -19.60
CA ASN A 53 6.94 -4.65 -18.96
C ASN A 53 5.74 -5.01 -18.07
N ASP A 54 5.08 -6.11 -18.39
CA ASP A 54 3.98 -6.70 -17.64
C ASP A 54 4.27 -8.19 -17.51
N ASN A 55 5.06 -8.55 -16.51
CA ASN A 55 5.26 -9.96 -16.21
C ASN A 55 5.43 -10.16 -14.70
N PRO A 56 5.12 -11.35 -14.17
CA PRO A 56 5.16 -11.60 -12.73
C PRO A 56 6.54 -11.43 -12.09
N SER A 57 7.62 -11.53 -12.87
CA SER A 57 8.98 -11.40 -12.31
C SER A 57 9.29 -10.00 -11.78
N LEU A 58 8.49 -9.00 -12.14
CA LEU A 58 8.67 -7.60 -11.74
C LEU A 58 8.48 -7.35 -10.24
N ILE A 59 7.82 -8.25 -9.51
CA ILE A 59 7.63 -8.14 -8.05
C ILE A 59 8.53 -9.11 -7.26
N LEU A 60 9.34 -9.91 -7.95
CA LEU A 60 10.24 -10.85 -7.30
C LEU A 60 11.48 -10.11 -6.75
N PRO A 61 12.00 -10.56 -5.59
CA PRO A 61 13.22 -10.00 -5.02
C PRO A 61 14.43 -10.21 -5.94
N ILE A 62 15.38 -9.28 -5.88
CA ILE A 62 16.71 -9.43 -6.49
C ILE A 62 17.79 -9.59 -5.41
N ASP A 63 18.80 -10.41 -5.69
CA ASP A 63 19.90 -10.68 -4.75
C ASP A 63 20.93 -9.55 -4.69
N THR A 64 21.14 -8.86 -5.82
CA THR A 64 22.19 -7.84 -5.97
C THR A 64 21.57 -6.49 -6.35
N PRO A 65 21.04 -5.72 -5.37
CA PRO A 65 20.48 -4.40 -5.64
C PRO A 65 21.59 -3.44 -6.07
N THR A 66 21.42 -2.83 -7.24
CA THR A 66 22.24 -1.68 -7.66
C THR A 66 21.62 -0.41 -7.10
N VAL A 67 22.42 0.36 -6.34
CA VAL A 67 22.10 1.70 -5.82
C VAL A 67 22.19 2.73 -6.93
#